data_AF-G3NPV2-F1
#
_entry.id   AF-G3NPV2-F1
#
_cell.length_a   1.000
_cell.length_b   1.000
_cell.length_c   1.000
_cell.angle_alpha   90.00
_cell.angle_beta   90.00
_cell.angle_gamma   90.00
#
_symmetry.space_group_name_H-M   'P 1'
#
loop_
_entity.id
_entity.type
_entity.pdbx_description
1 polymer ?
#
loop_
_entity_poly.entity_id
_entity_poly.type
_entity_poly.pdbx_seq_one_letter_code
_entity_poly.pdbx_strand_id
1 'polypeptide(L)'
;MNDGPLCKCSAKARRTGIRHSIYPGEEPVKPCRPMNNNAGKLFHYRITVSPPTNFLTDRPTVIEYDDHEYLFEGFSLFSHKPLTNIPLCRVIRFNIDYTIHFIEEMTPENYCVRGLELFASYLFQDVLELYDWNLTGPEFEPSGCQRFHFMPRFVRFLPDGGKEVLSMHQVLLYLLRSSKPLVPEEEIADMLQWEELEWQKYAEECKGMIVTNPGMKPSSVRIDQLDREQFNPDVITFPIIVHFGIRPAQLSYAGDPQ
;
A
#
# COMPACT_ATOMS: atom_id res chain seq x y z
N MET A 1 9.13 7.59 -16.18
CA MET A 1 9.93 6.33 -16.19
C MET A 1 11.39 6.69 -15.98
N ASN A 2 12.23 5.72 -15.61
CA ASN A 2 13.63 5.96 -15.26
C ASN A 2 14.42 6.66 -16.38
N ASP A 3 14.06 6.42 -17.66
CA ASP A 3 14.67 7.08 -18.83
C ASP A 3 13.65 7.94 -19.60
N GLY A 4 13.17 9.01 -18.95
CA GLY A 4 12.29 10.00 -19.58
C GLY A 4 10.80 9.61 -19.62
N PRO A 5 10.02 10.16 -20.57
CA PRO A 5 8.57 9.96 -20.60
C PRO A 5 8.22 8.51 -20.97
N LEU A 6 7.27 7.94 -20.22
CA LEU A 6 6.75 6.58 -20.46
C LEU A 6 6.16 6.44 -21.88
N CYS A 7 5.49 7.49 -22.37
CA CYS A 7 4.86 7.51 -23.67
C CYS A 7 5.51 8.54 -24.59
N LYS A 8 5.99 8.08 -25.76
CA LYS A 8 6.54 8.92 -26.84
C LYS A 8 5.53 9.20 -27.96
N CYS A 9 4.25 8.83 -27.79
CA CYS A 9 3.22 9.10 -28.78
C CYS A 9 2.95 10.61 -28.92
N SER A 10 2.45 10.99 -30.10
CA SER A 10 2.00 12.36 -30.36
C SER A 10 0.90 12.78 -29.38
N ALA A 11 0.73 14.09 -29.16
CA ALA A 11 -0.33 14.61 -28.28
C ALA A 11 -1.74 14.16 -28.71
N LYS A 12 -1.97 13.99 -30.02
CA LYS A 12 -3.23 13.48 -30.55
C LYS A 12 -3.45 12.00 -30.20
N ALA A 13 -2.41 11.17 -30.33
CA ALA A 13 -2.49 9.74 -30.04
C ALA A 13 -2.60 9.45 -28.53
N ARG A 14 -2.12 10.35 -27.66
CA ARG A 14 -2.29 10.23 -26.20
C ARG A 14 -3.73 10.40 -25.71
N ARG A 15 -4.60 11.00 -26.52
CA ARG A 15 -6.03 11.18 -26.18
C ARG A 15 -6.89 9.97 -26.53
N THR A 16 -6.29 8.91 -27.07
CA THR A 16 -7.01 7.69 -27.44
C THR A 16 -6.19 6.46 -27.07
N GLY A 17 -6.87 5.34 -26.85
CA GLY A 17 -6.25 4.03 -26.69
C GLY A 17 -6.11 3.53 -25.26
N ILE A 18 -6.33 2.23 -25.10
CA ILE A 18 -6.35 1.53 -23.81
C ILE A 18 -5.01 1.57 -23.06
N ARG A 19 -3.89 1.73 -23.77
CA ARG A 19 -2.55 1.86 -23.15
C ARG A 19 -2.33 3.20 -22.46
N HIS A 20 -3.18 4.19 -22.72
CA HIS A 20 -3.21 5.48 -22.02
C HIS A 20 -4.32 5.52 -20.96
N SER A 21 -4.82 4.36 -20.54
CA SER A 21 -5.92 4.23 -19.57
C SER A 21 -7.23 4.87 -20.04
N ILE A 22 -7.46 4.88 -21.36
CA ILE A 22 -8.70 5.37 -21.98
C ILE A 22 -9.50 4.18 -22.46
N TYR A 23 -10.55 3.83 -21.73
CA TYR A 23 -11.40 2.68 -21.98
C TYR A 23 -12.72 3.12 -22.66
N PRO A 24 -12.97 2.73 -23.93
CA PRO A 24 -14.16 3.14 -24.65
C PRO A 24 -15.45 2.67 -23.97
N GLY A 25 -16.45 3.55 -23.92
CA GLY A 25 -17.77 3.27 -23.33
C GLY A 25 -17.83 3.47 -21.81
N GLU A 26 -16.70 3.80 -21.17
CA GLU A 26 -16.72 4.26 -19.80
C GLU A 26 -17.11 5.74 -19.73
N GLU A 27 -18.00 6.08 -18.80
CA GLU A 27 -18.38 7.46 -18.50
C GLU A 27 -17.85 7.88 -17.11
N PRO A 28 -17.76 9.19 -16.82
CA PRO A 28 -17.43 9.68 -15.49
C PRO A 28 -18.39 9.16 -14.42
N VAL A 29 -17.84 8.70 -13.30
CA VAL A 29 -18.63 8.14 -12.20
C VAL A 29 -19.19 9.27 -11.33
N LYS A 30 -20.49 9.19 -11.01
CA LYS A 30 -21.14 10.16 -10.11
C LYS A 30 -20.48 10.12 -8.72
N PRO A 31 -20.13 11.27 -8.12
CA PRO A 31 -19.53 11.33 -6.79
C PRO A 31 -20.36 10.61 -5.72
N CYS A 32 -19.68 9.82 -4.88
CA CYS A 32 -20.24 9.27 -3.65
C CYS A 32 -20.48 10.38 -2.61
N ARG A 33 -21.33 10.09 -1.60
CA ARG A 33 -21.40 10.95 -0.41
C ARG A 33 -20.18 10.65 0.47
N PRO A 34 -19.27 11.61 0.71
CA PRO A 34 -17.96 11.32 1.29
C PRO A 34 -18.03 10.77 2.71
N MET A 35 -18.91 11.31 3.56
CA MET A 35 -19.06 10.90 4.97
C MET A 35 -20.01 9.71 5.18
N ASN A 36 -20.35 8.97 4.11
CA ASN A 36 -21.24 7.80 4.16
C ASN A 36 -20.53 6.60 3.51
N ASN A 37 -20.96 5.37 3.85
CA ASN A 37 -20.42 4.14 3.24
C ASN A 37 -20.99 3.87 1.82
N ASN A 38 -22.11 4.50 1.45
CA ASN A 38 -22.81 4.34 0.18
C ASN A 38 -23.15 2.86 -0.16
N ALA A 39 -23.41 2.02 0.85
CA ALA A 39 -23.60 0.56 0.68
C ALA A 39 -24.68 0.15 -0.34
N GLY A 40 -25.71 0.97 -0.57
CA GLY A 40 -26.75 0.72 -1.59
C GLY A 40 -26.34 1.08 -3.02
N LYS A 41 -25.15 1.63 -3.24
CA LYS A 41 -24.62 2.05 -4.55
C LYS A 41 -23.28 1.41 -4.90
N LEU A 42 -22.63 0.79 -3.94
CA LEU A 42 -21.31 0.17 -4.08
C LEU A 42 -21.43 -1.33 -3.89
N PHE A 43 -20.82 -2.08 -4.80
CA PHE A 43 -20.72 -3.52 -4.78
C PHE A 43 -19.38 -3.92 -4.16
N HIS A 44 -19.42 -4.77 -3.13
CA HIS A 44 -18.27 -5.15 -2.33
C HIS A 44 -17.71 -6.51 -2.73
N TYR A 45 -16.38 -6.57 -2.90
CA TYR A 45 -15.64 -7.78 -3.20
C TYR A 45 -14.39 -7.87 -2.33
N ARG A 46 -14.12 -9.03 -1.74
CA ARG A 46 -12.83 -9.33 -1.13
C ARG A 46 -11.84 -9.76 -2.22
N ILE A 47 -10.67 -9.12 -2.24
CA ILE A 47 -9.58 -9.48 -3.14
C ILE A 47 -8.73 -10.56 -2.48
N THR A 48 -8.50 -11.67 -3.18
CA THR A 48 -7.57 -12.72 -2.75
C THR A 48 -6.66 -13.16 -3.88
N VAL A 49 -5.46 -13.63 -3.54
CA VAL A 49 -4.48 -14.13 -4.52
C VAL A 49 -4.18 -15.59 -4.26
N SER A 50 -4.14 -16.39 -5.32
CA SER A 50 -3.79 -17.80 -5.29
C SER A 50 -2.66 -18.09 -6.28
N PRO A 51 -1.59 -18.82 -5.91
CA PRO A 51 -1.30 -19.33 -4.57
C PRO A 51 -0.91 -18.21 -3.58
N PRO A 52 -0.94 -18.45 -2.25
CA PRO A 52 -0.61 -17.43 -1.25
C PRO A 52 0.90 -17.29 -0.96
N THR A 53 1.77 -17.86 -1.81
CA THR A 53 3.21 -18.09 -1.54
C THR A 53 3.99 -16.88 -1.06
N ASN A 54 3.81 -15.70 -1.70
CA ASN A 54 4.50 -14.47 -1.29
C ASN A 54 3.64 -13.54 -0.41
N PHE A 55 2.44 -13.98 -0.01
CA PHE A 55 1.49 -13.16 0.75
C PHE A 55 1.36 -13.60 2.21
N LEU A 56 1.80 -14.82 2.54
CA LEU A 56 1.93 -15.28 3.92
C LEU A 56 3.31 -14.90 4.44
N THR A 57 3.33 -14.07 5.48
CA THR A 57 4.54 -13.69 6.22
C THR A 57 4.38 -14.15 7.67
N ASP A 58 5.50 -14.48 8.29
CA ASP A 58 5.66 -14.70 9.72
C ASP A 58 5.41 -13.45 10.57
N ARG A 59 5.53 -12.25 9.97
CA ARG A 59 5.32 -10.95 10.62
C ARG A 59 4.29 -10.10 9.86
N PRO A 60 3.00 -10.45 9.92
CA PRO A 60 1.96 -9.64 9.30
C PRO A 60 1.80 -8.30 10.03
N THR A 61 1.20 -7.31 9.37
CA THR A 61 0.77 -6.09 10.06
C THR A 61 -0.38 -6.44 11.01
N VAL A 62 -0.20 -6.09 12.29
CA VAL A 62 -1.18 -6.30 13.37
C VAL A 62 -1.63 -4.94 13.90
N ILE A 63 -2.92 -4.81 14.14
CA ILE A 63 -3.48 -3.66 14.87
C ILE A 63 -4.14 -4.19 16.14
N GLU A 64 -3.69 -3.69 17.28
CA GLU A 64 -4.32 -3.92 18.57
C GLU A 64 -5.47 -2.93 18.79
N TYR A 65 -6.64 -3.45 19.12
CA TYR A 65 -7.82 -2.66 19.46
C TYR A 65 -8.71 -3.44 20.43
N ASP A 66 -9.12 -2.78 21.51
CA ASP A 66 -10.05 -3.33 22.51
C ASP A 66 -9.59 -4.70 23.06
N ASP A 67 -8.30 -4.82 23.40
CA ASP A 67 -7.64 -6.06 23.87
C ASP A 67 -7.61 -7.22 22.86
N HIS A 68 -7.72 -6.93 21.57
CA HIS A 68 -7.64 -7.93 20.50
C HIS A 68 -6.68 -7.53 19.39
N GLU A 69 -6.02 -8.54 18.81
CA GLU A 69 -5.16 -8.40 17.64
C GLU A 69 -5.97 -8.63 16.35
N TYR A 70 -5.88 -7.68 15.42
CA TYR A 70 -6.44 -7.80 14.08
C TYR A 70 -5.31 -7.88 13.06
N LEU A 71 -5.29 -8.96 12.26
CA LEU A 71 -4.24 -9.22 11.29
C LEU A 71 -4.65 -8.76 9.90
N PHE A 72 -3.70 -8.21 9.14
CA PHE A 72 -3.94 -7.84 7.75
C PHE A 72 -4.30 -9.07 6.88
N GLU A 73 -5.42 -8.98 6.15
CA GLU A 73 -5.99 -10.04 5.30
C GLU A 73 -6.23 -9.55 3.86
N GLY A 74 -5.40 -8.62 3.38
CA GLY A 74 -5.54 -8.05 2.04
C GLY A 74 -6.56 -6.91 1.98
N PHE A 75 -7.25 -6.79 0.84
CA PHE A 75 -8.09 -5.64 0.53
C PHE A 75 -9.52 -6.03 0.17
N SER A 76 -10.46 -5.21 0.64
CA SER A 76 -11.80 -5.11 0.07
C SER A 76 -11.81 -4.08 -1.05
N LEU A 77 -12.51 -4.39 -2.14
CA LEU A 77 -12.76 -3.52 -3.28
C LEU A 77 -14.24 -3.18 -3.35
N PHE A 78 -14.53 -1.89 -3.57
CA PHE A 78 -15.88 -1.39 -3.78
C PHE A 78 -15.99 -0.82 -5.19
N SER A 79 -16.92 -1.35 -5.98
CA SER A 79 -17.18 -0.88 -7.34
C SER A 79 -18.54 -0.21 -7.46
N HIS A 80 -18.66 0.76 -8.36
CA HIS A 80 -19.94 1.41 -8.69
C HIS A 80 -20.82 0.56 -9.62
N LYS A 81 -20.29 -0.54 -10.16
CA LYS A 81 -21.02 -1.49 -11.01
C LYS A 81 -20.73 -2.92 -10.55
N PRO A 82 -21.68 -3.85 -10.68
CA PRO A 82 -21.45 -5.24 -10.31
C PRO A 82 -20.42 -5.87 -11.25
N LEU A 83 -19.51 -6.65 -10.69
CA LEU A 83 -18.45 -7.36 -11.39
C LEU A 83 -18.94 -8.74 -11.87
N THR A 84 -19.88 -8.75 -12.83
CA THR A 84 -20.43 -10.00 -13.39
C THR A 84 -19.58 -10.53 -14.54
N ASN A 85 -19.36 -11.84 -14.60
CA ASN A 85 -18.70 -12.53 -15.73
C ASN A 85 -17.29 -12.02 -16.06
N ILE A 86 -16.53 -11.60 -15.05
CA ILE A 86 -15.14 -11.16 -15.25
C ILE A 86 -14.24 -12.40 -15.44
N PRO A 87 -13.39 -12.45 -16.49
CA PRO A 87 -12.45 -13.54 -16.66
C PRO A 87 -11.43 -13.58 -15.51
N LEU A 88 -10.88 -14.76 -15.22
CA LEU A 88 -9.83 -14.90 -14.21
C LEU A 88 -8.64 -14.00 -14.56
N CYS A 89 -8.27 -13.15 -13.60
CA CYS A 89 -7.11 -12.28 -13.73
C CYS A 89 -5.86 -13.08 -13.34
N ARG A 90 -5.00 -13.39 -14.31
CA ARG A 90 -3.73 -14.08 -14.09
C ARG A 90 -2.55 -13.13 -14.30
N VAL A 91 -1.59 -13.18 -13.40
CA VAL A 91 -0.37 -12.37 -13.42
C VAL A 91 0.81 -13.26 -13.05
N ILE A 92 1.86 -13.20 -13.85
CA ILE A 92 3.12 -13.88 -13.52
C ILE A 92 4.00 -12.87 -12.77
N ARG A 93 4.36 -13.20 -11.53
CA ARG A 93 5.29 -12.41 -10.72
C ARG A 93 6.18 -13.36 -9.91
N PHE A 94 7.47 -13.03 -9.77
CA PHE A 94 8.46 -13.91 -9.14
C PHE A 94 8.49 -15.33 -9.75
N ASN A 95 8.25 -15.43 -11.06
CA ASN A 95 8.11 -16.70 -11.79
C ASN A 95 6.99 -17.63 -11.27
N ILE A 96 6.00 -17.07 -10.56
CA ILE A 96 4.81 -17.77 -10.09
C ILE A 96 3.59 -17.18 -10.84
N ASP A 97 2.75 -18.07 -11.39
CA ASP A 97 1.47 -17.70 -11.99
C ASP A 97 0.43 -17.51 -10.87
N TYR A 98 0.11 -16.25 -10.59
CA TYR A 98 -0.87 -15.86 -9.61
C TYR A 98 -2.22 -15.60 -10.26
N THR A 99 -3.28 -16.13 -9.67
CA THR A 99 -4.67 -15.80 -9.99
C THR A 99 -5.25 -14.88 -8.92
N ILE A 100 -5.77 -13.73 -9.35
CA ILE A 100 -6.48 -12.77 -8.49
C ILE A 100 -7.98 -13.09 -8.57
N HIS A 101 -8.59 -13.27 -7.41
CA HIS A 101 -10.02 -13.54 -7.27
C HIS A 101 -10.71 -12.35 -6.60
N PHE A 102 -11.91 -12.04 -7.09
CA PHE A 102 -12.84 -11.07 -6.50
C PHE A 102 -14.04 -11.84 -5.97
N ILE A 103 -14.10 -12.04 -4.66
CA ILE A 103 -15.14 -12.83 -4.00
C ILE A 103 -16.18 -11.87 -3.45
N GLU A 104 -17.41 -11.95 -3.96
CA GLU A 104 -18.52 -11.13 -3.45
C GLU A 104 -18.82 -11.52 -1.99
N GLU A 105 -18.89 -10.50 -1.13
CA GLU A 105 -19.13 -10.66 0.31
C GLU A 105 -20.08 -9.57 0.80
N MET A 106 -20.70 -9.78 1.96
CA MET A 106 -21.49 -8.75 2.62
C MET A 106 -20.64 -7.50 2.86
N THR A 107 -21.19 -6.34 2.52
CA THR A 107 -20.53 -5.04 2.68
C THR A 107 -20.25 -4.75 4.17
N PRO A 108 -18.99 -4.45 4.55
CA PRO A 108 -18.68 -3.98 5.91
C PRO A 108 -19.43 -2.68 6.22
N GLU A 109 -19.98 -2.53 7.42
CA GLU A 109 -20.80 -1.34 7.71
C GLU A 109 -19.96 -0.12 8.13
N ASN A 110 -18.85 -0.38 8.85
CA ASN A 110 -18.12 0.61 9.63
C ASN A 110 -16.98 1.30 8.85
N TYR A 111 -17.32 1.96 7.74
CA TYR A 111 -16.41 2.83 6.99
C TYR A 111 -17.14 4.05 6.41
N CYS A 112 -16.39 5.03 5.89
CA CYS A 112 -16.93 6.07 5.01
C CYS A 112 -16.03 6.22 3.80
N VAL A 113 -16.58 6.66 2.66
CA VAL A 113 -15.83 6.80 1.41
C VAL A 113 -14.63 7.73 1.58
N ARG A 114 -14.78 8.83 2.33
CA ARG A 114 -13.69 9.76 2.61
C ARG A 114 -12.52 9.10 3.35
N GLY A 115 -12.81 8.17 4.27
CA GLY A 115 -11.77 7.42 4.97
C GLY A 115 -10.98 6.52 4.03
N LEU A 116 -11.66 5.88 3.07
CA LEU A 116 -11.02 5.06 2.04
C LEU A 116 -10.15 5.91 1.11
N GLU A 117 -10.64 7.08 0.68
CA GLU A 117 -9.90 8.00 -0.19
C GLU A 117 -8.65 8.56 0.49
N LEU A 118 -8.74 8.95 1.77
CA LEU A 118 -7.59 9.43 2.54
C LEU A 118 -6.52 8.34 2.70
N PHE A 119 -6.96 7.12 3.03
CA PHE A 119 -6.05 5.98 3.13
C PHE A 119 -5.40 5.65 1.78
N ALA A 120 -6.19 5.63 0.70
CA ALA A 120 -5.69 5.35 -0.64
C ALA A 120 -4.68 6.40 -1.11
N SER A 121 -4.94 7.69 -0.85
CA SER A 121 -4.00 8.77 -1.12
C SER A 121 -2.70 8.55 -0.35
N TYR A 122 -2.79 8.33 0.96
CA TYR A 122 -1.60 8.14 1.79
C TYR A 122 -0.78 6.92 1.35
N LEU A 123 -1.40 5.74 1.24
CA LEU A 123 -0.67 4.52 0.92
C LEU A 123 -0.21 4.48 -0.53
N PHE A 124 -1.11 4.70 -1.50
CA PHE A 124 -0.79 4.44 -2.90
C PHE A 124 -0.04 5.59 -3.56
N GLN A 125 -0.26 6.83 -3.15
CA GLN A 125 0.44 7.99 -3.72
C GLN A 125 1.66 8.38 -2.87
N ASP A 126 1.51 8.52 -1.55
CA ASP A 126 2.60 9.09 -0.73
C ASP A 126 3.62 8.02 -0.32
N VAL A 127 3.17 6.82 0.07
CA VAL A 127 4.07 5.73 0.51
C VAL A 127 4.61 4.93 -0.69
N LEU A 128 3.75 4.54 -1.63
CA LEU A 128 4.10 3.64 -2.75
C LEU A 128 4.34 4.35 -4.10
N GLU A 129 4.11 5.66 -4.18
CA GLU A 129 4.40 6.49 -5.36
C GLU A 129 3.80 5.97 -6.68
N LEU A 130 2.57 5.45 -6.66
CA LEU A 130 1.85 4.95 -7.84
C LEU A 130 1.28 6.07 -8.73
N TYR A 131 2.10 7.05 -9.11
CA TYR A 131 1.67 8.30 -9.77
C TYR A 131 0.95 8.12 -11.11
N ASP A 132 1.33 7.11 -11.90
CA ASP A 132 0.69 6.82 -13.20
C ASP A 132 -0.62 6.00 -13.04
N TRP A 133 -1.00 5.62 -11.80
CA TRP A 133 -2.19 4.83 -11.53
C TRP A 133 -3.42 5.71 -11.30
N ASN A 134 -4.15 5.99 -12.38
CA ASN A 134 -5.33 6.85 -12.37
C ASN A 134 -6.64 6.04 -12.38
N LEU A 135 -7.47 6.21 -11.36
CA LEU A 135 -8.78 5.57 -11.21
C LEU A 135 -9.97 6.51 -11.45
N THR A 136 -9.73 7.80 -11.74
CA THR A 136 -10.78 8.81 -11.96
C THR A 136 -11.12 9.03 -13.43
N GLY A 137 -10.39 8.41 -14.35
CA GLY A 137 -10.56 8.56 -15.80
C GLY A 137 -9.58 9.58 -16.40
N PRO A 138 -9.69 9.85 -17.72
CA PRO A 138 -8.74 10.69 -18.44
C PRO A 138 -8.72 12.14 -17.92
N GLU A 139 -7.53 12.75 -17.84
CA GLU A 139 -7.35 14.12 -17.29
C GLU A 139 -8.10 15.22 -18.04
N PHE A 140 -8.48 14.99 -19.29
CA PHE A 140 -9.22 15.95 -20.11
C PHE A 140 -10.74 15.90 -19.90
N GLU A 141 -11.23 14.94 -19.11
CA GLU A 141 -12.63 14.85 -18.71
C GLU A 141 -12.84 15.43 -17.30
N PRO A 142 -14.06 15.90 -16.97
CA PRO A 142 -14.37 16.35 -15.61
C PRO A 142 -14.08 15.23 -14.60
N SER A 143 -13.39 15.56 -13.50
CA SER A 143 -13.09 14.57 -12.47
C SER A 143 -14.35 14.05 -11.80
N GLY A 144 -14.55 12.73 -11.88
CA GLY A 144 -15.61 12.00 -11.20
C GLY A 144 -15.13 11.35 -9.90
N CYS A 145 -15.98 10.49 -9.34
CA CYS A 145 -15.56 9.55 -8.30
C CYS A 145 -14.49 8.59 -8.84
N GLN A 146 -13.64 8.06 -7.96
CA GLN A 146 -12.79 6.92 -8.32
C GLN A 146 -13.69 5.73 -8.75
N ARG A 147 -13.29 5.01 -9.80
CA ARG A 147 -14.04 3.83 -10.30
C ARG A 147 -14.15 2.74 -9.25
N PHE A 148 -13.09 2.57 -8.47
CA PHE A 148 -12.95 1.60 -7.39
C PHE A 148 -12.43 2.27 -6.13
N HIS A 149 -12.97 1.86 -4.97
CA HIS A 149 -12.41 2.23 -3.66
C HIS A 149 -11.83 0.99 -3.00
N PHE A 150 -10.77 1.18 -2.20
CA PHE A 150 -10.06 0.09 -1.53
C PHE A 150 -10.08 0.31 -0.02
N MET A 151 -10.38 -0.75 0.73
CA MET A 151 -10.31 -0.78 2.19
C MET A 151 -9.33 -1.87 2.62
N PRO A 152 -8.32 -1.57 3.45
CA PRO A 152 -7.48 -2.61 4.04
C PRO A 152 -8.31 -3.44 5.00
N ARG A 153 -8.17 -4.77 4.95
CA ARG A 153 -8.87 -5.68 5.86
C ARG A 153 -7.93 -6.05 6.99
N PHE A 154 -8.31 -5.70 8.20
CA PHE A 154 -7.71 -6.23 9.42
C PHE A 154 -8.75 -7.08 10.11
N VAL A 155 -8.47 -8.37 10.29
CA VAL A 155 -9.47 -9.34 10.74
C VAL A 155 -9.03 -10.08 11.99
N ARG A 156 -10.00 -10.41 12.83
CA ARG A 156 -9.84 -11.40 13.90
C ARG A 156 -10.79 -12.56 13.68
N PHE A 157 -10.38 -13.75 14.07
CA PHE A 157 -11.23 -14.94 14.06
C PHE A 157 -12.06 -14.99 15.35
N LEU A 158 -13.35 -15.25 15.20
CA LEU A 158 -14.27 -15.42 16.32
C LEU A 158 -14.37 -16.90 16.70
N PRO A 159 -14.64 -17.24 17.98
CA PRO A 159 -14.73 -18.63 18.46
C PRO A 159 -15.78 -19.48 17.75
N ASP A 160 -16.81 -18.86 17.18
CA ASP A 160 -17.89 -19.50 16.42
C ASP A 160 -17.54 -19.76 14.94
N GLY A 161 -16.30 -19.46 14.53
CA GLY A 161 -15.84 -19.60 13.15
C GLY A 161 -16.14 -18.38 12.27
N GLY A 162 -16.74 -17.33 12.84
CA GLY A 162 -16.91 -16.04 12.18
C GLY A 162 -15.59 -15.27 12.04
N LYS A 163 -15.65 -14.17 11.28
CA LYS A 163 -14.59 -13.18 11.20
C LYS A 163 -15.17 -11.82 11.48
N GLU A 164 -14.43 -11.04 12.24
CA GLU A 164 -14.73 -9.63 12.44
C GLU A 164 -13.70 -8.78 11.70
N VAL A 165 -14.18 -7.78 10.96
CA VAL A 165 -13.35 -6.84 10.22
C VAL A 165 -13.28 -5.53 11.01
N LEU A 166 -12.05 -5.09 11.29
CA LEU A 166 -11.80 -3.83 11.99
C LEU A 166 -12.33 -2.65 11.19
N SER A 167 -12.96 -1.71 11.90
CA SER A 167 -13.51 -0.50 11.30
C SER A 167 -12.43 0.41 10.70
N MET A 168 -12.78 1.14 9.63
CA MET A 168 -11.82 1.98 8.91
C MET A 168 -11.25 3.12 9.77
N HIS A 169 -12.03 3.66 10.71
CA HIS A 169 -11.55 4.74 11.57
C HIS A 169 -10.45 4.27 12.53
N GLN A 170 -10.51 3.03 13.02
CA GLN A 170 -9.45 2.46 13.86
C GLN A 170 -8.16 2.25 13.07
N VAL A 171 -8.25 1.88 11.79
CA VAL A 171 -7.08 1.82 10.89
C VAL A 171 -6.43 3.20 10.75
N LEU A 172 -7.22 4.26 10.55
CA LEU A 172 -6.69 5.63 10.47
C LEU A 172 -6.07 6.09 11.80
N LEU A 173 -6.70 5.77 12.94
CA LEU A 173 -6.14 6.06 14.27
C LEU A 173 -4.86 5.29 14.55
N TYR A 174 -4.74 4.06 14.06
CA TYR A 174 -3.49 3.30 14.10
C TYR A 174 -2.40 4.03 13.32
N LEU A 175 -2.66 4.41 12.06
CA LEU A 175 -1.69 5.15 11.23
C LEU A 175 -1.23 6.46 11.90
N LEU A 176 -2.15 7.21 12.52
CA LEU A 176 -1.81 8.42 13.27
C LEU A 176 -0.90 8.13 14.47
N ARG A 177 -1.18 7.06 15.23
CA ARG A 177 -0.36 6.64 16.39
C ARG A 177 1.00 6.10 15.98
N SER A 178 1.08 5.41 14.84
CA SER A 178 2.31 4.86 14.28
C SER A 178 3.18 5.93 13.61
N SER A 179 2.64 7.12 13.35
CA SER A 179 3.37 8.25 12.76
C SER A 179 4.29 8.93 13.78
N LYS A 180 5.31 8.21 14.22
CA LYS A 180 6.38 8.67 15.12
C LYS A 180 7.75 8.55 14.44
N PRO A 181 8.76 9.33 14.85
CA PRO A 181 10.13 9.14 14.38
C PRO A 181 10.61 7.70 14.60
N LEU A 182 11.31 7.13 13.63
CA LEU A 182 11.98 5.84 13.80
C LEU A 182 13.02 5.89 14.91
N VAL A 183 13.67 7.03 15.10
CA VAL A 183 14.62 7.28 16.19
C VAL A 183 14.35 8.71 16.66
N PRO A 184 13.85 8.92 17.89
CA PRO A 184 13.72 10.26 18.46
C PRO A 184 15.10 10.91 18.59
N GLU A 185 15.23 12.18 18.21
CA GLU A 185 16.51 12.88 18.19
C GLU A 185 17.10 13.01 19.60
N GLU A 186 16.22 13.24 20.57
CA GLU A 186 16.51 13.33 21.99
C GLU A 186 16.99 12.01 22.62
N GLU A 187 16.65 10.86 22.03
CA GLU A 187 16.99 9.53 22.57
C GLU A 187 18.28 8.94 21.97
N ILE A 188 18.85 9.53 20.90
CA ILE A 188 20.00 8.95 20.19
C ILE A 188 21.18 8.66 21.12
N ALA A 189 21.52 9.63 21.98
CA ALA A 189 22.65 9.49 22.89
C ALA A 189 22.47 8.34 23.89
N ASP A 190 21.24 8.13 24.35
CA ASP A 190 20.89 7.03 25.26
C ASP A 190 20.88 5.69 24.51
N MET A 191 20.35 5.66 23.28
CA MET A 191 20.33 4.47 22.42
C MET A 191 21.73 3.94 22.08
N LEU A 192 22.72 4.84 21.98
CA LEU A 192 24.13 4.46 21.81
C LEU A 192 24.71 3.76 23.04
N GLN A 193 24.14 3.99 24.22
CA GLN A 193 24.57 3.37 25.48
C GLN A 193 23.78 2.10 25.82
N TRP A 194 22.69 1.81 25.10
CA TRP A 194 21.90 0.60 25.30
C TRP A 194 22.77 -0.65 25.21
N GLU A 195 22.43 -1.64 26.03
CA GLU A 195 23.06 -2.95 25.90
C GLU A 195 22.77 -3.54 24.53
N GLU A 196 23.69 -4.38 24.03
CA GLU A 196 23.57 -4.98 22.70
C GLU A 196 22.24 -5.74 22.50
N LEU A 197 21.78 -6.42 23.56
CA LEU A 197 20.51 -7.15 23.51
C LEU A 197 19.29 -6.21 23.40
N GLU A 198 19.33 -5.04 24.02
CA GLU A 198 18.25 -4.06 23.96
C GLU A 198 18.15 -3.42 22.58
N TRP A 199 19.29 -3.02 22.01
CA TRP A 199 19.36 -2.54 20.63
C TRP A 199 18.89 -3.58 19.62
N GLN A 200 19.32 -4.83 19.76
CA GLN A 200 18.90 -5.90 18.85
C GLN A 200 17.39 -6.13 18.87
N LYS A 201 16.74 -6.05 20.04
CA LYS A 201 15.28 -6.13 20.14
C LYS A 201 14.61 -4.98 19.37
N TYR A 202 15.10 -3.76 19.55
CA TYR A 202 14.59 -2.58 18.86
C TYR A 202 14.73 -2.68 17.33
N ALA A 203 15.93 -3.03 16.86
CA ALA A 203 16.20 -3.20 15.44
C ALA A 203 15.36 -4.31 14.81
N GLU A 204 15.15 -5.43 15.53
CA GLU A 204 14.36 -6.55 15.04
C GLU A 204 12.85 -6.27 15.02
N GLU A 205 12.34 -5.41 15.93
CA GLU A 205 10.96 -4.91 15.91
C GLU A 205 10.70 -4.04 14.66
N CYS A 206 11.67 -3.21 14.29
CA CYS A 206 11.58 -2.30 13.14
C CYS A 206 11.85 -3.00 11.79
N LYS A 207 12.46 -4.18 11.81
CA LYS A 207 12.87 -4.90 10.60
C LYS A 207 11.66 -5.35 9.77
N GLY A 208 11.72 -5.06 8.48
CA GLY A 208 10.65 -5.33 7.53
C GLY A 208 9.59 -4.23 7.47
N MET A 209 9.63 -3.25 8.37
CA MET A 209 8.75 -2.08 8.31
C MET A 209 9.14 -1.13 7.18
N ILE A 210 8.18 -0.33 6.74
CA ILE A 210 8.40 0.77 5.81
C ILE A 210 8.45 2.05 6.62
N VAL A 211 9.48 2.86 6.38
CA VAL A 211 9.61 4.21 6.94
C VAL A 211 9.61 5.23 5.83
N THR A 212 9.17 6.45 6.17
CA THR A 212 8.94 7.52 5.22
C THR A 212 9.70 8.78 5.63
N ASN A 213 10.31 9.46 4.66
CA ASN A 213 10.86 10.80 4.80
C ASN A 213 10.19 11.73 3.76
N PRO A 214 9.06 12.37 4.12
CA PRO A 214 8.30 13.20 3.19
C PRO A 214 9.15 14.28 2.51
N GLY A 215 8.98 14.44 1.20
CA GLY A 215 9.74 15.42 0.40
C GLY A 215 11.06 14.89 -0.18
N MET A 216 11.52 13.72 0.24
CA MET A 216 12.67 13.04 -0.36
C MET A 216 12.26 12.12 -1.53
N LYS A 217 13.25 11.72 -2.35
CA LYS A 217 13.07 10.72 -3.42
C LYS A 217 14.18 9.65 -3.33
N PRO A 218 13.85 8.37 -3.06
CA PRO A 218 12.50 7.86 -2.74
C PRO A 218 11.97 8.45 -1.42
N SER A 219 10.66 8.62 -1.32
CA SER A 219 10.01 9.10 -0.08
C SER A 219 9.94 8.03 1.00
N SER A 220 9.85 6.75 0.62
CA SER A 220 9.65 5.63 1.53
C SER A 220 10.58 4.47 1.21
N VAL A 221 11.14 3.85 2.25
CA VAL A 221 12.05 2.70 2.12
C VAL A 221 11.74 1.64 3.17
N ARG A 222 12.00 0.37 2.86
CA ARG A 222 11.88 -0.72 3.82
C ARG A 222 13.18 -0.87 4.61
N ILE A 223 13.06 -1.03 5.92
CA ILE A 223 14.19 -1.33 6.80
C ILE A 223 14.50 -2.83 6.69
N ASP A 224 15.67 -3.19 6.20
CA ASP A 224 16.14 -4.57 6.22
C ASP A 224 17.18 -4.80 7.33
N GLN A 225 17.97 -3.78 7.65
CA GLN A 225 18.83 -3.71 8.84
C GLN A 225 18.88 -2.27 9.38
N LEU A 226 19.19 -2.14 10.66
CA LEU A 226 19.36 -0.87 11.36
C LEU A 226 20.65 -0.92 12.19
N ASP A 227 21.63 -0.11 11.80
CA ASP A 227 22.97 -0.15 12.38
C ASP A 227 23.25 1.12 13.21
N ARG A 228 23.58 0.96 14.50
CA ARG A 228 23.91 2.09 15.39
C ARG A 228 25.40 2.45 15.45
N GLU A 229 26.26 1.67 14.80
CA GLU A 229 27.71 1.86 14.87
C GLU A 229 28.12 3.26 14.40
N GLN A 230 28.92 3.94 15.23
CA GLN A 230 29.40 5.29 14.95
C GLN A 230 30.78 5.21 14.30
N PHE A 231 30.92 5.75 13.08
CA PHE A 231 32.20 5.79 12.37
C PHE A 231 33.13 6.90 12.87
N ASN A 232 32.56 7.97 13.44
CA ASN A 232 33.30 9.09 14.00
C ASN A 232 32.94 9.25 15.49
N PRO A 233 33.88 9.04 16.43
CA PRO A 233 33.59 9.17 17.86
C PRO A 233 33.30 10.62 18.30
N ASP A 234 33.65 11.62 17.50
CA ASP A 234 33.47 13.04 17.86
C ASP A 234 32.08 13.58 17.50
N VAL A 235 31.29 12.85 16.70
CA VAL A 235 29.97 13.30 16.21
C VAL A 235 28.97 12.16 16.33
N ILE A 236 27.92 12.39 17.12
CA ILE A 236 26.78 11.49 17.19
C ILE A 236 25.94 11.63 15.92
N THR A 237 25.69 10.51 15.23
CA THR A 237 24.83 10.44 14.06
C THR A 237 23.68 9.45 14.29
N PHE A 238 22.59 9.64 13.53
CA PHE A 238 21.47 8.70 13.53
C PHE A 238 21.92 7.31 13.06
N PRO A 239 21.26 6.23 13.54
CA PRO A 239 21.45 4.89 13.01
C PRO A 239 21.23 4.82 11.49
N ILE A 240 22.01 3.97 10.84
CA ILE A 240 21.97 3.78 9.40
C ILE A 240 20.93 2.73 9.06
N ILE A 241 20.03 3.08 8.13
CA ILE A 241 19.08 2.13 7.55
C ILE A 241 19.75 1.46 6.35
N VAL A 242 19.82 0.13 6.37
CA VAL A 242 20.23 -0.67 5.20
C VAL A 242 18.97 -1.22 4.54
N HIS A 243 18.83 -0.97 3.24
CA HIS A 243 17.76 -1.49 2.41
C HIS A 243 18.33 -2.35 1.27
N PHE A 244 17.89 -3.60 1.18
CA PHE A 244 18.29 -4.53 0.12
C PHE A 244 17.41 -4.36 -1.11
N GLY A 245 17.69 -3.32 -1.88
CA GLY A 245 17.01 -3.08 -3.15
C GLY A 245 17.27 -4.18 -4.17
N ILE A 246 16.24 -4.56 -4.92
CA ILE A 246 16.39 -5.44 -6.08
C ILE A 246 16.66 -4.58 -7.31
N ARG A 247 17.84 -4.74 -7.91
CA ARG A 247 18.15 -4.07 -9.18
C ARG A 247 17.39 -4.75 -10.33
N PRO A 248 16.65 -4.01 -11.17
CA PRO A 248 15.98 -4.59 -12.33
C PRO A 248 16.98 -5.32 -13.24
N ALA A 249 16.62 -6.53 -13.69
CA ALA A 249 17.50 -7.36 -14.52
C ALA A 249 17.93 -6.65 -15.83
N GLN A 250 17.04 -5.86 -16.45
CA GLN A 250 17.36 -5.05 -17.62
C GLN A 250 18.50 -4.05 -17.32
N LEU A 251 18.49 -3.38 -16.17
CA LEU A 251 19.57 -2.46 -15.78
C LEU A 251 20.83 -3.16 -15.26
N SER A 252 20.74 -4.47 -14.99
CA SER A 252 21.83 -5.28 -14.47
C SER A 252 22.62 -5.98 -15.57
N TYR A 253 21.95 -6.37 -16.67
CA TYR A 253 22.55 -7.17 -17.75
C TYR A 253 22.40 -6.55 -19.16
N ALA A 254 21.53 -5.56 -19.36
CA ALA A 254 21.33 -4.89 -20.65
C ALA A 254 22.03 -3.53 -20.71
N GLY A 255 23.18 -3.40 -20.05
CA GLY A 255 24.08 -2.28 -20.31
C GLY A 255 24.58 -2.37 -21.74
N ASP A 256 24.39 -1.30 -22.51
CA ASP A 256 24.99 -1.14 -23.84
C ASP A 256 26.51 -1.30 -23.69
N PRO A 257 27.16 -2.28 -24.35
CA PRO A 257 28.60 -2.44 -24.24
C PRO A 257 29.28 -1.24 -24.88
N GLN A 258 29.88 -0.38 -24.04
CA GLN A 258 31.04 0.41 -24.44
C GLN A 258 32.31 -0.34 -24.10
#